data_AF-A0A953D6P2-F1
#
_entry.id   AF-A0A953D6P2-F1
#
_cell.length_a   1.000
_cell.length_b   1.000
_cell.length_c   1.000
_cell.angle_alpha   90.00
_cell.angle_beta   90.00
_cell.angle_gamma   90.00
#
_symmetry.space_group_name_H-M   'P 1'
#
loop_
_entity.id
_entity.type
_entity.pdbx_description
1 polymer ?
#
loop_
_entity_poly.entity_id
_entity_poly.type
_entity_poly.pdbx_seq_one_letter_code
_entity_poly.pdbx_strand_id
1 'polypeptide(L)' 'MKRTSPLTLTQKAVRALDTAVAKVVDEHRRQGRPLAVWRDGKAVWLPVSAAATAVQESPAPYAKKPHAPRR' A
#
# COMPACT_ATOMS: atom_id res chain seq x y z
N MET A 1 -28.36 -11.98 13.40
CA MET A 1 -27.88 -11.63 12.05
C MET A 1 -26.89 -10.47 12.17
N LYS A 2 -25.63 -10.65 11.76
CA LYS A 2 -24.60 -9.59 11.85
C LYS A 2 -24.82 -8.64 10.66
N ARG A 3 -25.25 -7.41 10.92
CA ARG A 3 -25.43 -6.39 9.87
C ARG A 3 -24.05 -5.90 9.42
N THR A 4 -23.65 -6.21 8.19
CA THR A 4 -22.40 -5.72 7.61
C THR A 4 -22.59 -4.26 7.22
N SER A 5 -21.95 -3.34 7.93
CA SER A 5 -21.96 -1.93 7.57
C SER A 5 -21.28 -1.73 6.21
N PRO A 6 -21.85 -0.90 5.31
CA PRO A 6 -21.21 -0.60 4.03
C PRO A 6 -19.86 0.08 4.24
N LEU A 7 -18.90 -0.24 3.37
CA LEU A 7 -17.56 0.35 3.41
C LEU A 7 -17.62 1.87 3.22
N THR A 8 -16.82 2.60 3.98
CA THR A 8 -16.63 4.04 3.78
C THR A 8 -15.91 4.31 2.46
N LEU A 9 -16.00 5.54 1.94
CA LEU A 9 -15.27 5.94 0.73
C LEU A 9 -13.75 5.75 0.88
N THR A 10 -13.20 6.08 2.04
CA THR A 10 -11.78 5.85 2.35
C THR A 10 -11.41 4.38 2.26
N GLN A 11 -12.24 3.48 2.82
CA GLN A 11 -11.97 2.05 2.75
C GLN A 11 -12.06 1.50 1.32
N LYS A 12 -12.97 2.03 0.51
CA LYS A 12 -13.06 1.68 -0.92
C LYS A 12 -11.82 2.17 -1.68
N ALA A 13 -11.36 3.38 -1.40
CA ALA A 13 -10.17 3.96 -2.03
C ALA A 13 -8.90 3.17 -1.70
N VAL A 14 -8.69 2.84 -0.42
CA VAL A 14 -7.55 2.02 0.02
C VAL A 14 -7.57 0.65 -0.67
N ARG A 15 -8.73 -0.04 -0.69
CA ARG A 15 -8.85 -1.34 -1.39
C ARG A 15 -8.57 -1.24 -2.89
N ALA A 16 -9.01 -0.16 -3.53
CA ALA A 16 -8.76 0.05 -4.95
C ALA A 16 -7.26 0.26 -5.22
N LEU A 17 -6.58 1.02 -4.37
CA LEU A 17 -5.14 1.22 -4.42
C LEU A 17 -4.39 -0.11 -4.22
N ASP A 18 -4.71 -0.85 -3.16
CA ASP A 18 -4.10 -2.17 -2.88
C ASP A 18 -4.24 -3.11 -4.08
N THR A 19 -5.44 -3.16 -4.67
CA THR A 19 -5.73 -3.99 -5.83
C THR A 19 -4.91 -3.57 -7.05
N ALA A 20 -4.76 -2.27 -7.28
CA ALA A 20 -3.98 -1.74 -8.39
C ALA A 20 -2.49 -2.07 -8.22
N VAL A 21 -1.94 -1.86 -7.03
CA VAL A 21 -0.54 -2.20 -6.71
C VAL A 21 -0.29 -3.69 -6.87
N ALA A 22 -1.18 -4.55 -6.35
CA ALA A 22 -1.05 -6.00 -6.49
C ALA A 22 -0.99 -6.46 -7.96
N LYS A 23 -1.79 -5.87 -8.84
CA LYS A 23 -1.76 -6.17 -10.29
C LYS A 23 -0.42 -5.81 -10.92
N VAL A 24 0.12 -4.64 -10.58
CA VAL A 24 1.42 -4.19 -11.10
C VAL A 24 2.54 -5.12 -10.64
N VAL A 25 2.52 -5.53 -9.37
CA VAL A 25 3.51 -6.46 -8.81
C VAL A 25 3.44 -7.82 -9.49
N ASP A 26 2.24 -8.37 -9.68
CA ASP A 26 2.08 -9.67 -10.34
C ASP A 26 2.51 -9.61 -11.82
N GLU A 27 2.22 -8.52 -12.54
CA GLU A 27 2.66 -8.35 -13.92
C GLU A 27 4.18 -8.30 -14.03
N HIS A 28 4.85 -7.53 -13.18
CA HIS A 28 6.32 -7.48 -13.17
C HIS A 28 6.94 -8.83 -12.82
N ARG A 29 6.31 -9.56 -11.89
CA ARG A 29 6.72 -10.93 -11.55
C ARG A 29 6.61 -11.87 -12.75
N ARG A 30 5.49 -11.84 -13.47
CA ARG A 30 5.26 -12.66 -14.67
C ARG A 30 6.24 -12.33 -15.80
N GLN A 31 6.54 -11.04 -15.98
CA GLN A 31 7.46 -10.58 -17.03
C GLN A 31 8.93 -10.72 -16.66
N GLY A 32 9.27 -11.17 -15.43
CA GLY A 32 10.66 -11.24 -14.97
C GLY A 32 11.32 -9.87 -14.86
N ARG A 33 10.54 -8.80 -14.66
CA ARG A 33 11.05 -7.42 -14.56
C ARG A 33 11.24 -7.01 -13.10
N PRO A 34 12.40 -6.47 -12.72
CA PRO A 34 12.59 -5.94 -11.37
C PRO A 34 11.73 -4.69 -11.14
N LEU A 35 11.35 -4.46 -9.88
CA LEU A 35 10.56 -3.29 -9.46
C LEU A 35 11.44 -2.33 -8.66
N ALA A 36 11.36 -1.03 -8.93
CA ALA A 36 11.97 -0.03 -8.06
C ALA A 36 10.96 0.37 -6.98
N VAL A 37 11.37 0.28 -5.71
CA VAL A 37 10.61 0.79 -4.56
C VAL A 37 11.35 1.95 -3.92
N TRP A 38 10.61 2.95 -3.46
CA TRP A 38 11.19 4.03 -2.68
C TRP A 38 11.27 3.62 -1.22
N ARG A 39 12.49 3.58 -0.67
CA ARG A 39 12.73 3.22 0.73
C ARG A 39 13.87 4.08 1.27
N ASP A 40 13.67 4.65 2.44
CA ASP A 40 14.68 5.45 3.15
C ASP A 40 15.28 6.59 2.30
N GLY A 41 14.43 7.24 1.49
CA GLY A 41 14.85 8.36 0.63
C GLY A 41 15.61 7.95 -0.63
N LYS A 42 15.63 6.66 -0.98
CA LYS A 42 16.34 6.13 -2.15
C LYS A 42 15.46 5.17 -2.95
N ALA A 43 15.72 5.09 -4.26
CA ALA A 43 15.15 4.05 -5.09
C ALA A 43 15.96 2.75 -4.92
N VAL A 44 15.29 1.67 -4.51
CA VAL A 44 15.87 0.34 -4.31
C VAL A 44 15.20 -0.63 -5.28
N TRP A 45 16.00 -1.38 -6.04
CA TRP A 45 15.50 -2.41 -6.94
C TRP A 45 15.21 -3.71 -6.18
N LEU A 46 13.96 -4.17 -6.28
CA LEU A 46 13.55 -5.48 -5.82
C LEU A 46 13.70 -6.49 -6.96
N PRO A 47 14.54 -7.54 -6.78
CA PRO A 47 14.61 -8.63 -7.74
C PRO A 47 13.30 -9.42 -7.75
N VAL A 48 13.03 -10.08 -8.87
CA VAL A 48 11.79 -10.82 -9.15
C VAL A 48 11.49 -11.90 -8.08
N SER A 49 12.53 -12.48 -7.46
CA SER A 49 12.38 -13.48 -6.39
C SER A 49 11.99 -12.89 -5.02
N ALA A 50 12.23 -11.59 -4.78
CA ALA A 50 11.98 -10.93 -3.50
C ALA A 50 10.72 -10.03 -3.51
N ALA A 51 10.18 -9.72 -4.69
CA ALA A 51 9.02 -8.82 -4.84
C ALA A 51 7.74 -9.33 -4.16
N ALA A 52 7.59 -10.65 -3.98
CA ALA A 52 6.41 -11.24 -3.32
C ALA A 52 6.38 -11.05 -1.79
N THR A 53 7.52 -10.75 -1.17
CA THR A 53 7.66 -10.74 0.32
C THR A 53 7.97 -9.35 0.88
N ALA A 54 8.35 -8.38 0.03
CA ALA A 54 8.87 -7.08 0.49
C ALA A 54 7.95 -5.87 0.25
N VAL A 55 6.84 -6.02 -0.50
CA VAL A 55 5.90 -4.92 -0.76
C VAL A 55 4.73 -5.00 0.23
N GLN A 56 5.04 -4.77 1.52
CA GLN A 56 4.03 -4.28 2.46
C GLN A 56 4.34 -2.81 2.71
N GLU A 57 3.37 -1.94 2.48
CA GLU A 57 3.45 -0.55 2.89
C GLU A 57 3.65 -0.54 4.42
N SER A 58 4.84 -0.16 4.88
CA SER A 58 5.01 0.16 6.29
C SER A 58 4.16 1.40 6.54
N PRO A 59 3.17 1.36 7.45
CA PRO A 59 2.25 2.47 7.63
C PRO A 59 3.06 3.71 8.03
N ALA A 60 3.18 4.66 7.12
CA ALA A 60 3.88 5.90 7.37
C ALA A 60 3.24 6.61 8.57
N PRO A 61 4.03 7.16 9.50
CA PRO A 61 3.53 7.84 10.68
C PRO A 61 3.03 9.24 10.32
N TYR A 62 2.07 9.35 9.40
CA TYR A 62 1.33 10.60 9.18
C TYR A 62 0.42 10.85 10.38
N ALA A 63 1.03 11.42 11.41
CA ALA A 63 0.50 12.31 12.41
C ALA A 63 -1.02 12.24 12.68
N LYS A 64 -1.42 11.41 13.65
CA LYS A 64 -2.57 11.73 14.50
C LYS A 64 -2.21 12.97 15.34
N LYS A 65 -2.39 14.18 14.80
CA LYS A 65 -2.49 15.36 15.66
C LYS A 65 -3.88 15.32 16.31
N PRO A 66 -3.99 15.27 17.65
CA PRO A 66 -5.29 15.49 18.28
C PRO A 66 -5.71 16.92 17.96
N HIS A 67 -6.86 17.05 17.30
CA HIS A 67 -7.53 18.33 17.10
C HIS A 67 -7.98 18.83 18.48
N ALA A 68 -7.22 19.76 19.06
CA ALA A 68 -7.63 20.45 20.29
C ALA A 68 -8.69 21.51 19.95
N PRO A 69 -9.84 21.55 20.64
CA PRO A 69 -10.82 22.61 20.43
C PRO A 69 -10.25 23.93 20.94
N ARG A 70 -10.25 24.96 20.09
CA ARG A 70 -9.98 26.34 20.51
C ARG A 70 -11.11 26.83 21.41
N ARG A 71 -10.75 27.32 22.59
CA ARG A 71 -11.63 27.93 23.58
C ARG A 71 -11.72 29.43 23.36
#